data_AF-A0A1B4XGD8-F1
#
_entry.id   AF-A0A1B4XGD8-F1
#
_cell.length_a   1.000
_cell.length_b   1.000
_cell.length_c   1.000
_cell.angle_alpha   90.00
_cell.angle_beta   90.00
_cell.angle_gamma   90.00
#
_symmetry.space_group_name_H-M   'P 1'
#
loop_
_entity.id
_entity.type
_entity.pdbx_description
1 polymer ?
#
loop_
_entity_poly.entity_id
_entity_poly.type
_entity_poly.pdbx_seq_one_letter_code
_entity_poly.pdbx_strand_id
1 'polypeptide(L)'
;MKKISFALVGAFFIAGLAILAPAMAETPDGTTPANEGVCDVLKTNATPGLYGLCVAYCEAQDLDTFEKEPVNSKILANYNKKKQASDPDMPCVKIPCPCWSDAELASITADNMAAACMRATNRIQIIDNAPRTHFAESDTTVSRERCRYIDLNVAPTVIRSFNITAPEAAACYAAVSSACSAVGL
;
A
#
# COMPACT_ATOMS: atom_id res chain seq x y z
N MET A 1 -33.49 -80.87 -8.08
CA MET A 1 -32.12 -81.35 -8.38
C MET A 1 -31.51 -80.47 -9.48
N LYS A 2 -30.53 -79.63 -9.13
CA LYS A 2 -29.26 -79.38 -9.86
C LYS A 2 -28.65 -78.09 -9.32
N LYS A 3 -27.51 -78.26 -8.63
CA LYS A 3 -26.59 -77.21 -8.22
C LYS A 3 -25.75 -76.82 -9.44
N ILE A 4 -25.54 -75.53 -9.68
CA ILE A 4 -24.46 -75.04 -10.54
C ILE A 4 -23.81 -73.87 -9.81
N SER A 5 -22.59 -74.12 -9.34
CA SER A 5 -21.61 -73.15 -8.87
C SER A 5 -20.75 -72.71 -10.05
N PHE A 6 -20.49 -71.42 -10.24
CA PHE A 6 -19.33 -70.84 -10.95
C PHE A 6 -19.29 -69.35 -10.55
N ALA A 7 -18.36 -68.91 -9.70
CA ALA A 7 -16.97 -68.52 -9.97
C ALA A 7 -16.82 -67.00 -10.13
N LEU A 8 -16.07 -66.43 -9.18
CA LEU A 8 -15.47 -65.10 -9.13
C LEU A 8 -14.95 -64.59 -10.49
N VAL A 9 -15.32 -63.36 -10.85
CA VAL A 9 -14.43 -62.42 -11.56
C VAL A 9 -14.63 -61.03 -10.93
N GLY A 10 -13.66 -60.64 -10.10
CA GLY A 10 -13.54 -59.25 -9.64
C GLY A 10 -12.92 -58.39 -10.72
N ALA A 11 -13.43 -57.17 -10.89
CA ALA A 11 -12.77 -56.11 -11.64
C ALA A 11 -12.74 -54.85 -10.77
N PHE A 12 -11.51 -54.41 -10.51
CA PHE A 12 -11.11 -53.25 -9.73
C PHE A 12 -11.81 -51.96 -10.20
N PHE A 13 -12.53 -51.29 -9.30
CA PHE A 13 -12.82 -49.87 -9.41
C PHE A 13 -11.64 -49.11 -8.78
N ILE A 14 -10.66 -48.71 -9.62
CA ILE A 14 -9.58 -47.83 -9.18
C ILE A 14 -10.15 -46.42 -9.02
N ALA A 15 -10.12 -45.92 -7.79
CA ALA A 15 -10.46 -44.57 -7.41
C ALA A 15 -9.59 -43.55 -8.17
N GLY A 16 -10.23 -42.73 -9.01
CA GLY A 16 -9.61 -41.53 -9.58
C GLY A 16 -9.52 -40.45 -8.53
N LEU A 17 -8.47 -40.49 -7.70
CA LEU A 17 -8.10 -39.40 -6.82
C LEU A 17 -7.43 -38.32 -7.68
N ALA A 18 -8.21 -37.35 -8.16
CA ALA A 18 -7.69 -36.19 -8.85
C ALA A 18 -6.83 -35.38 -7.87
N ILE A 19 -5.51 -35.40 -8.09
CA ILE A 19 -4.54 -34.59 -7.36
C ILE A 19 -4.79 -33.14 -7.77
N LEU A 20 -5.47 -32.38 -6.92
CA LEU A 20 -5.55 -30.92 -7.04
C LEU A 20 -4.14 -30.37 -6.74
N ALA A 21 -3.33 -30.20 -7.79
CA ALA A 21 -2.09 -29.46 -7.68
C ALA A 21 -2.43 -27.99 -7.40
N PRO A 22 -1.78 -27.34 -6.41
CA PRO A 22 -1.91 -25.90 -6.24
C PRO A 22 -1.40 -25.23 -7.51
N ALA A 23 -2.25 -24.44 -8.15
CA ALA A 23 -1.87 -23.59 -9.27
C ALA A 23 -0.95 -22.49 -8.73
N MET A 24 0.35 -22.75 -8.74
CA MET A 24 1.40 -21.75 -8.52
C MET A 24 1.48 -20.93 -9.79
N ALA A 25 1.00 -19.69 -9.76
CA ALA A 25 1.19 -18.76 -10.86
C ALA A 25 2.63 -18.24 -10.80
N GLU A 26 3.50 -18.71 -11.70
CA GLU A 26 4.87 -18.22 -11.87
C GLU A 26 4.86 -16.98 -12.79
N THR A 27 5.50 -15.91 -12.34
CA THR A 27 5.83 -14.73 -13.13
C THR A 27 7.19 -14.94 -13.84
N PRO A 28 7.48 -14.20 -14.92
CA PRO A 28 8.70 -14.39 -15.75
C PRO A 28 10.04 -14.26 -15.00
N ASP A 29 10.04 -13.61 -13.84
CA ASP A 29 11.17 -13.38 -12.94
C ASP A 29 11.23 -14.39 -11.77
N GLY A 30 10.25 -15.28 -11.62
CA GLY A 30 10.22 -16.29 -10.57
C GLY A 30 9.94 -15.74 -9.17
N THR A 31 9.60 -14.46 -9.08
CA THR A 31 9.23 -13.75 -7.84
C THR A 31 7.76 -13.37 -7.92
N THR A 32 6.96 -13.81 -6.94
CA THR A 32 5.55 -13.39 -6.91
C THR A 32 5.48 -11.85 -6.84
N PRO A 33 4.56 -11.17 -7.57
CA PRO A 33 4.50 -9.71 -7.60
C PRO A 33 4.42 -9.07 -6.22
N ALA A 34 3.85 -9.79 -5.24
CA ALA A 34 3.97 -9.54 -3.83
C ALA A 34 5.32 -8.96 -3.46
N ASN A 35 5.40 -7.64 -3.30
CA ASN A 35 6.58 -6.92 -2.82
C ASN A 35 7.17 -7.69 -1.62
N GLU A 36 8.16 -8.56 -1.89
CA GLU A 36 8.38 -9.79 -1.12
C GLU A 36 8.95 -9.42 0.24
N GLY A 37 8.07 -9.34 1.24
CA GLY A 37 8.45 -8.99 2.60
C GLY A 37 7.69 -7.82 3.22
N VAL A 38 6.86 -7.07 2.48
CA VAL A 38 6.09 -5.94 3.05
C VAL A 38 5.19 -6.41 4.19
N CYS A 39 4.60 -7.60 4.07
CA CYS A 39 3.74 -8.19 5.10
C CYS A 39 4.49 -9.03 6.14
N ASP A 40 5.81 -9.20 6.04
CA ASP A 40 6.54 -10.19 6.86
C ASP A 40 6.59 -9.84 8.34
N VAL A 41 6.46 -8.56 8.67
CA VAL A 41 6.28 -8.07 10.05
C VAL A 41 5.08 -8.74 10.74
N LEU A 42 4.08 -9.20 9.98
CA LEU A 42 2.88 -9.87 10.47
C LEU A 42 3.04 -11.38 10.66
N LYS A 43 4.14 -12.00 10.20
CA LYS A 43 4.33 -13.45 10.32
C LYS A 43 4.61 -13.89 11.75
N THR A 44 5.30 -13.05 12.53
CA THR A 44 5.85 -13.43 13.83
C THR A 44 5.10 -12.81 15.01
N ASN A 45 4.61 -11.58 14.89
CA ASN A 45 4.12 -10.78 16.00
C ASN A 45 2.71 -10.20 15.77
N ALA A 46 1.85 -10.88 15.01
CA ALA A 46 0.49 -10.39 14.73
C ALA A 46 -0.58 -11.49 14.86
N THR A 47 -1.83 -11.06 15.00
CA THR A 47 -3.00 -11.95 15.05
C THR A 47 -3.05 -12.89 13.85
N PRO A 48 -3.25 -14.21 14.05
CA PRO A 48 -3.32 -15.19 12.97
C PRO A 48 -4.33 -14.79 11.89
N GLY A 49 -3.86 -14.78 10.65
CA GLY A 49 -4.64 -14.41 9.46
C GLY A 49 -4.48 -12.96 9.01
N LEU A 50 -3.89 -12.06 9.81
CA LEU A 50 -3.56 -10.71 9.35
C LEU A 50 -2.52 -10.73 8.23
N TYR A 51 -1.54 -11.63 8.30
CA TYR A 51 -0.57 -11.84 7.22
C TYR A 51 -1.25 -12.14 5.88
N GLY A 52 -2.17 -13.11 5.84
CA GLY A 52 -2.88 -13.46 4.60
C GLY A 52 -3.77 -12.34 4.06
N LEU A 53 -4.40 -11.56 4.95
CA LEU A 53 -5.18 -10.38 4.56
C LEU A 53 -4.31 -9.24 4.04
N CYS A 54 -3.13 -9.05 4.63
CA CYS A 54 -2.13 -8.10 4.15
C CYS A 54 -1.68 -8.49 2.74
N VAL A 55 -1.19 -9.71 2.54
CA VAL A 55 -0.74 -10.19 1.22
C VAL A 55 -1.85 -9.99 0.19
N ALA A 56 -3.07 -10.48 0.46
CA ALA A 56 -4.18 -10.33 -0.47
C ALA A 56 -4.53 -8.87 -0.81
N TYR A 57 -4.40 -7.94 0.14
CA TYR A 57 -4.63 -6.52 -0.12
C TYR A 57 -3.46 -5.88 -0.88
N CYS A 58 -2.22 -6.23 -0.55
CA CYS A 58 -1.04 -5.71 -1.21
C CYS A 58 -0.98 -6.17 -2.66
N GLU A 59 -1.22 -7.46 -2.94
CA GLU A 59 -1.35 -8.00 -4.30
C GLU A 59 -2.43 -7.25 -5.10
N ALA A 60 -3.55 -6.94 -4.46
CA ALA A 60 -4.65 -6.24 -5.13
C ALA A 60 -4.33 -4.77 -5.42
N GLN A 61 -3.35 -4.18 -4.72
CA GLN A 61 -2.86 -2.82 -4.93
C GLN A 61 -1.65 -2.73 -5.86
N ASP A 62 -0.92 -3.84 -6.05
CA ASP A 62 0.23 -3.93 -6.94
C ASP A 62 -0.25 -3.97 -8.40
N LEU A 63 -0.80 -2.82 -8.81
CA LEU A 63 -1.41 -2.56 -10.08
C LEU A 63 -0.38 -1.85 -10.95
N ASP A 64 0.61 -2.60 -11.43
CA ASP A 64 1.54 -2.16 -12.50
C ASP A 64 0.82 -1.93 -13.86
N THR A 65 -0.51 -1.80 -13.86
CA THR A 65 -1.33 -1.51 -15.03
C THR A 65 -2.32 -0.38 -14.71
N PHE A 66 -2.18 0.72 -15.44
CA PHE A 66 -2.84 2.03 -15.25
C PHE A 66 -4.39 2.05 -15.32
N GLU A 67 -5.07 0.91 -15.42
CA GLU A 67 -6.51 0.86 -15.70
C GLU A 67 -7.23 -0.26 -14.91
N LYS A 68 -7.32 -0.21 -13.58
CA LYS A 68 -8.28 -1.07 -12.85
C LYS A 68 -8.93 -0.42 -11.63
N GLU A 69 -10.12 -0.97 -11.32
CA GLU A 69 -11.06 -0.55 -10.28
C GLU A 69 -10.40 -0.35 -8.90
N PRO A 70 -10.92 0.58 -8.08
CA PRO A 70 -10.42 0.83 -6.74
C PRO A 70 -10.39 -0.48 -5.92
N VAL A 71 -9.27 -0.71 -5.24
CA VAL A 71 -9.04 -1.90 -4.43
C VAL A 71 -10.21 -2.14 -3.50
N ASN A 72 -10.70 -3.39 -3.50
CA ASN A 72 -11.86 -3.79 -2.73
C ASN A 72 -11.65 -3.51 -1.24
N SER A 73 -12.28 -2.45 -0.74
CA SER A 73 -12.18 -1.96 0.64
C SER A 73 -12.59 -3.01 1.68
N LYS A 74 -13.26 -4.10 1.28
CA LYS A 74 -13.62 -5.22 2.16
C LYS A 74 -12.42 -5.94 2.74
N ILE A 75 -11.29 -6.07 2.02
CA ILE A 75 -10.11 -6.77 2.55
C ILE A 75 -9.50 -5.95 3.69
N LEU A 76 -9.33 -4.65 3.49
CA LEU A 76 -8.87 -3.73 4.54
C LEU A 76 -9.84 -3.66 5.71
N ALA A 77 -11.16 -3.66 5.46
CA ALA A 77 -12.15 -3.72 6.53
C ALA A 77 -12.06 -5.01 7.36
N ASN A 78 -11.85 -6.16 6.71
CA ASN A 78 -11.65 -7.44 7.38
C ASN A 78 -10.35 -7.48 8.18
N TYR A 79 -9.28 -6.85 7.67
CA TYR A 79 -8.03 -6.67 8.41
C TYR A 79 -8.28 -5.87 9.67
N ASN A 80 -8.86 -4.67 9.55
CA ASN A 80 -9.14 -3.78 10.67
C ASN A 80 -10.09 -4.40 11.70
N LYS A 81 -11.05 -5.22 11.26
CA LYS A 81 -11.95 -5.96 12.15
C LYS A 81 -11.24 -7.05 12.96
N LYS A 82 -10.22 -7.70 12.39
CA LYS A 82 -9.43 -8.75 13.05
C LYS A 82 -8.26 -8.19 13.88
N LYS A 83 -7.81 -6.98 13.55
CA LYS A 83 -6.69 -6.30 14.19
C LYS A 83 -6.98 -6.08 15.68
N GLN A 84 -6.06 -6.48 16.54
CA GLN A 84 -6.02 -6.16 17.96
C GLN A 84 -5.24 -4.87 18.20
N ALA A 85 -5.34 -4.31 19.41
CA ALA A 85 -4.63 -3.07 19.75
C ALA A 85 -3.09 -3.19 19.67
N SER A 86 -2.55 -4.40 19.81
CA SER A 86 -1.11 -4.69 19.70
C SER A 86 -0.65 -5.01 18.27
N ASP A 87 -1.58 -5.28 17.35
CA ASP A 87 -1.23 -5.62 15.97
C ASP A 87 -0.88 -4.35 15.19
N PRO A 88 0.15 -4.38 14.31
CA PRO A 88 0.51 -3.23 13.51
C PRO A 88 -0.54 -2.93 12.44
N ASP A 89 -0.54 -1.69 11.94
CA ASP A 89 -1.34 -1.32 10.78
C ASP A 89 -0.89 -2.05 9.52
N MET A 90 -1.79 -2.13 8.53
CA MET A 90 -1.49 -2.83 7.29
C MET A 90 -0.42 -2.07 6.47
N PRO A 91 0.75 -2.68 6.22
CA PRO A 91 1.95 -1.96 5.76
C PRO A 91 1.89 -1.45 4.31
N CYS A 92 1.09 -2.08 3.44
CA CYS A 92 0.97 -1.66 2.05
C CYS A 92 -0.19 -0.68 1.79
N VAL A 93 -0.98 -0.31 2.80
CA VAL A 93 -2.01 0.71 2.61
C VAL A 93 -1.32 2.03 2.33
N LYS A 94 -1.34 2.47 1.07
CA LYS A 94 -0.98 3.83 0.71
C LYS A 94 -2.12 4.71 1.16
N ILE A 95 -2.00 5.34 2.32
CA ILE A 95 -2.89 6.43 2.72
C ILE A 95 -2.46 7.64 1.89
N PRO A 96 -3.20 8.06 0.86
CA PRO A 96 -2.81 9.23 0.09
C PRO A 96 -2.85 10.46 1.00
N CYS A 97 -1.89 11.37 0.82
CA CYS A 97 -1.94 12.65 1.53
C CYS A 97 -3.15 13.46 1.01
N PRO A 98 -4.10 13.89 1.86
CA PRO A 98 -5.29 14.62 1.38
C PRO A 98 -4.97 16.05 0.94
N CYS A 99 -3.76 16.56 1.21
CA CYS A 99 -3.40 17.93 0.86
C CYS A 99 -2.92 18.13 -0.58
N TRP A 100 -2.47 17.09 -1.25
CA TRP A 100 -1.96 17.17 -2.62
C TRP A 100 -2.01 15.81 -3.30
N SER A 101 -2.15 15.84 -4.61
CA SER A 101 -1.93 14.68 -5.48
C SER A 101 -0.43 14.42 -5.68
N ASP A 102 -0.09 13.22 -6.17
CA ASP A 102 1.30 12.88 -6.52
C ASP A 102 1.87 13.82 -7.60
N ALA A 103 1.06 14.23 -8.57
CA ALA A 103 1.45 15.18 -9.60
C ALA A 103 1.76 16.57 -9.02
N GLU A 104 0.93 17.04 -8.08
CA GLU A 104 1.14 18.32 -7.39
C GLU A 104 2.40 18.31 -6.53
N LEU A 105 2.72 17.19 -5.87
CA LEU A 105 3.99 17.06 -5.12
C LEU A 105 5.19 17.00 -6.07
N ALA A 106 5.11 16.19 -7.13
CA ALA A 106 6.18 16.08 -8.12
C ALA A 106 6.48 17.40 -8.81
N SER A 107 5.46 18.25 -9.01
CA SER A 107 5.64 19.57 -9.61
C SER A 107 6.54 20.51 -8.79
N ILE A 108 6.64 20.34 -7.46
CA ILE A 108 7.56 21.12 -6.60
C ILE A 108 9.03 20.79 -6.91
N THR A 109 9.29 19.58 -7.40
CA THR A 109 10.65 19.08 -7.68
C THR A 109 10.98 19.02 -9.17
N ALA A 110 10.01 19.35 -10.04
CA ALA A 110 10.08 19.04 -11.47
C ALA A 110 11.21 19.79 -12.21
N ASP A 111 11.59 20.96 -11.73
CA ASP A 111 12.62 21.80 -12.32
C ASP A 111 14.01 21.59 -11.68
N ASN A 112 14.14 20.66 -10.72
CA ASN A 112 15.32 20.46 -9.88
C ASN A 112 15.79 21.75 -9.16
N MET A 113 14.93 22.76 -9.04
CA MET A 113 15.22 23.99 -8.32
C MET A 113 14.59 24.03 -6.94
N ALA A 114 13.99 22.92 -6.48
CA ALA A 114 13.49 22.77 -5.12
C ALA A 114 14.48 23.43 -4.15
N ALA A 115 14.08 24.58 -3.63
CA ALA A 115 14.97 25.58 -3.07
C ALA A 115 15.43 25.18 -1.67
N ALA A 116 14.64 24.37 -0.96
CA ALA A 116 15.00 23.85 0.35
C ALA A 116 14.12 22.67 0.77
N CYS A 117 14.72 21.78 1.56
CA CYS A 117 13.99 20.90 2.47
C CYS A 117 14.31 21.25 3.92
N MET A 118 13.25 21.48 4.71
CA MET A 118 13.37 21.72 6.14
C MET A 118 12.83 20.50 6.88
N ARG A 119 13.73 19.79 7.56
CA ARG A 119 13.40 18.60 8.36
C ARG A 119 13.53 18.95 9.84
N ALA A 120 12.45 18.74 10.59
CA ALA A 120 12.43 18.70 12.04
C ALA A 120 11.83 17.35 12.48
N THR A 121 11.93 17.03 13.77
CA THR A 121 11.49 15.74 14.31
C THR A 121 10.05 15.39 13.92
N ASN A 122 9.15 16.37 13.98
CA ASN A 122 7.72 16.16 13.73
C ASN A 122 7.20 17.02 12.57
N ARG A 123 8.08 17.63 11.77
CA ARG A 123 7.66 18.51 10.68
C ARG A 123 8.62 18.39 9.52
N ILE A 124 8.06 18.32 8.32
CA ILE A 124 8.86 18.34 7.09
C ILE A 124 8.22 19.28 6.09
N GLN A 125 9.04 20.02 5.36
CA GLN A 125 8.61 20.95 4.34
C GLN A 125 9.58 20.92 3.17
N ILE A 126 9.05 20.85 1.96
CA ILE A 126 9.79 21.08 0.70
C ILE A 126 9.26 22.34 0.06
N ILE A 127 10.15 23.27 -0.29
CA ILE A 127 9.82 24.57 -0.86
C ILE A 127 10.56 24.72 -2.17
N ASP A 128 9.83 25.09 -3.21
CA ASP A 128 10.36 25.77 -4.39
C ASP A 128 9.95 27.26 -4.33
N ASN A 129 10.93 28.14 -4.53
CA ASN A 129 10.75 29.59 -4.45
C ASN A 129 10.76 30.27 -5.84
N ALA A 130 10.98 29.52 -6.92
CA ALA A 130 11.16 30.09 -8.25
C ALA A 130 9.98 29.69 -9.16
N PRO A 131 9.23 30.64 -9.76
CA PRO A 131 9.27 32.11 -9.60
C PRO A 131 8.43 32.64 -8.43
N ARG A 132 7.51 31.86 -7.86
CA ARG A 132 6.74 32.18 -6.64
C ARG A 132 6.69 30.96 -5.73
N THR A 133 6.30 31.19 -4.47
CA THR A 133 6.22 30.14 -3.45
C THR A 133 5.35 28.96 -3.90
N HIS A 134 5.97 27.80 -3.89
CA HIS A 134 5.37 26.50 -4.14
C HIS A 134 5.89 25.52 -3.09
N PHE A 135 5.03 25.02 -2.20
CA PHE A 135 5.51 24.13 -1.15
C PHE A 135 4.48 23.13 -0.67
N ALA A 136 4.99 22.02 -0.13
CA ALA A 136 4.26 21.03 0.61
C ALA A 136 4.86 20.90 2.02
N GLU A 137 3.99 20.80 3.02
CA GLU A 137 4.36 20.63 4.43
C GLU A 137 3.51 19.55 5.08
N SER A 138 4.14 18.74 5.92
CA SER A 138 3.47 17.84 6.87
C SER A 138 3.97 18.11 8.30
N ASP A 139 3.04 18.14 9.25
CA ASP A 139 3.31 18.21 10.69
C ASP A 139 2.66 16.98 11.35
N THR A 140 3.48 16.16 12.00
CA THR A 140 3.10 14.93 12.71
C THR A 140 3.08 15.14 14.22
N THR A 141 3.12 16.38 14.70
CA THR A 141 3.04 16.68 16.13
C THR A 141 1.70 16.21 16.68
N VAL A 142 1.76 15.39 17.74
CA VAL A 142 0.56 14.84 18.39
C VAL A 142 -0.40 15.96 18.75
N SER A 143 -1.68 15.83 18.36
CA SER A 143 -2.74 16.83 18.54
C SER A 143 -2.63 18.10 17.68
N ARG A 144 -1.69 18.14 16.72
CA ARG A 144 -1.53 19.23 15.74
C ARG A 144 -1.25 18.69 14.33
N GLU A 145 -1.72 17.47 14.05
CA GLU A 145 -1.53 16.79 12.79
C GLU A 145 -2.17 17.59 11.66
N ARG A 146 -1.34 18.08 10.74
CA ARG A 146 -1.79 18.91 9.62
C ARG A 146 -0.92 18.70 8.39
N CYS A 147 -1.48 18.98 7.24
CA CYS A 147 -0.74 19.15 6.01
C CYS A 147 -1.07 20.51 5.37
N ARG A 148 -0.17 21.00 4.52
CA ARG A 148 -0.36 22.24 3.79
C ARG A 148 0.26 22.15 2.39
N TYR A 149 -0.47 22.63 1.41
CA TYR A 149 -0.02 22.79 0.03
C TYR A 149 -0.29 24.21 -0.43
N ILE A 150 0.72 24.87 -0.99
CA ILE A 150 0.59 26.20 -1.56
C ILE A 150 1.26 26.19 -2.93
N ASP A 151 0.54 26.62 -3.96
CA ASP A 151 1.06 26.88 -5.30
C ASP A 151 0.57 28.26 -5.76
N LEU A 152 1.50 29.22 -5.79
CA LEU A 152 1.26 30.59 -6.25
C LEU A 152 1.60 30.80 -7.74
N ASN A 153 2.05 29.75 -8.43
CA ASN A 153 2.43 29.76 -9.84
C ASN A 153 1.24 29.44 -10.77
N VAL A 154 0.13 28.92 -10.24
CA VAL A 154 -1.10 28.60 -10.98
C VAL A 154 -2.20 29.65 -10.81
N ALA A 155 -3.14 29.69 -11.76
CA ALA A 155 -4.32 30.56 -11.74
C ALA A 155 -5.61 29.74 -11.90
N PRO A 156 -6.51 29.72 -10.89
CA PRO A 156 -6.41 30.39 -9.60
C PRO A 156 -5.30 29.78 -8.72
N THR A 157 -4.73 30.60 -7.83
CA THR A 157 -3.74 30.12 -6.85
C THR A 157 -4.32 29.03 -5.99
N VAL A 158 -3.53 28.01 -5.67
CA VAL A 158 -3.97 26.88 -4.85
C VAL A 158 -3.38 27.03 -3.45
N ILE A 159 -4.25 27.09 -2.44
CA ILE A 159 -3.86 27.12 -1.03
C ILE A 159 -4.76 26.13 -0.29
N ARG A 160 -4.15 25.07 0.25
CA ARG A 160 -4.85 24.04 1.04
C ARG A 160 -4.13 23.86 2.37
N SER A 161 -4.89 23.83 3.45
CA SER A 161 -4.40 23.49 4.78
C SER A 161 -5.48 22.74 5.51
N PHE A 162 -5.18 21.50 5.90
CA PHE A 162 -6.13 20.62 6.56
C PHE A 162 -5.55 20.13 7.88
N ASN A 163 -6.40 20.05 8.90
CA ASN A 163 -6.15 19.18 10.04
C ASN A 163 -6.46 17.76 9.57
N ILE A 164 -5.53 16.84 9.80
CA ILE A 164 -5.60 15.47 9.31
C ILE A 164 -5.38 14.49 10.46
N THR A 165 -5.66 13.22 10.23
CA THR A 165 -5.39 12.17 11.20
C THR A 165 -3.88 11.89 11.29
N ALA A 166 -3.43 11.31 12.40
CA ALA A 166 -2.02 10.93 12.56
C ALA A 166 -1.49 9.98 11.46
N PRO A 167 -2.26 8.97 10.99
CA PRO A 167 -1.83 8.14 9.86
C PRO A 167 -1.69 8.94 8.55
N GLU A 168 -2.60 9.87 8.26
CA GLU A 168 -2.50 10.76 7.09
C GLU A 168 -1.28 11.67 7.19
N ALA A 169 -0.99 12.24 8.37
CA ALA A 169 0.18 13.08 8.57
C ALA A 169 1.49 12.30 8.38
N ALA A 170 1.57 11.07 8.88
CA ALA A 170 2.70 10.19 8.67
C ALA A 170 2.91 9.90 7.17
N ALA A 171 1.83 9.64 6.42
CA ALA A 171 1.91 9.43 4.98
C ALA A 171 2.35 10.68 4.21
N CYS A 172 1.78 11.86 4.53
CA CYS A 172 2.22 13.14 3.98
C CYS A 172 3.70 13.40 4.29
N TYR A 173 4.17 13.08 5.51
CA TYR A 173 5.56 13.26 5.92
C TYR A 173 6.49 12.35 5.10
N ALA A 174 6.14 11.07 4.95
CA ALA A 174 6.89 10.12 4.15
C ALA A 174 7.01 10.56 2.69
N ALA A 175 5.90 11.04 2.09
CA ALA A 175 5.87 11.54 0.72
C ALA A 175 6.81 12.75 0.52
N VAL A 176 6.74 13.75 1.40
CA VAL A 176 7.65 14.92 1.33
C VAL A 176 9.09 14.50 1.60
N SER A 177 9.33 13.56 2.52
CA SER A 177 10.67 13.05 2.81
C SER A 177 11.30 12.38 1.60
N SER A 178 10.51 11.58 0.88
CA SER A 178 10.94 10.94 -0.38
C SER A 178 11.22 11.98 -1.47
N ALA A 179 10.35 12.98 -1.63
CA ALA A 179 10.55 14.08 -2.58
C ALA A 179 11.84 14.86 -2.28
N CYS A 180 12.11 15.17 -1.01
CA CYS A 180 13.36 15.81 -0.57
C CYS A 180 14.59 14.96 -0.92
N SER A 181 14.55 13.66 -0.63
CA SER A 181 15.67 12.77 -0.94
C SER A 181 15.91 12.64 -2.45
N ALA A 182 14.86 12.69 -3.28
CA ALA A 182 14.99 12.62 -4.74
C ALA A 182 15.73 13.82 -5.35
N VAL A 183 15.65 15.00 -4.73
CA VAL A 183 16.41 16.20 -5.14
C VAL A 183 17.73 16.39 -4.40
N GLY A 184 18.14 15.41 -3.58
CA GLY A 184 19.40 15.44 -2.85
C GLY A 184 19.42 16.34 -1.61
N LEU A 185 18.27 16.57 -0.97
CA LEU A 185 18.09 17.45 0.21
C LEU A 185 17.67 16.73 1.51
#